data_AF-F9RN57-F1
#
_entry.id   AF-F9RN57-F1
#
_cell.length_a   1.000
_cell.length_b   1.000
_cell.length_c   1.000
_cell.angle_alpha   90.00
_cell.angle_beta   90.00
_cell.angle_gamma   90.00
#
_symmetry.space_group_name_H-M   'P 1'
#
loop_
_entity.id
_entity.type
_entity.pdbx_description
1 polymer ?
#
loop_
_entity_poly.entity_id
_entity_poly.type
_entity_poly.pdbx_seq_one_letter_code
_entity_poly.pdbx_strand_id
1 'polypeptide(L)'
;MTFSSFQYYVFKTLSAIGLLPKGLISIEQLDYHYDVRKMLDEYRELIEAIDNKTGYFSSEEDFWSNGHAGQHDDYLVRLYEIRYQKKPNDNSWVRGRPKCLRPSDSPNR
;
A
#
# COMPACT_ATOMS: atom_id res chain seq x y z
N MET A 1 7.31 -18.26 -24.14
CA MET A 1 5.97 -17.78 -23.72
C MET A 1 5.98 -17.66 -22.22
N THR A 2 5.98 -16.44 -21.68
CA THR A 2 5.95 -16.23 -20.24
C THR A 2 4.59 -16.69 -19.71
N PHE A 3 4.58 -17.50 -18.65
CA PHE A 3 3.37 -18.05 -18.02
C PHE A 3 2.29 -17.00 -17.70
N SER A 4 2.71 -15.73 -17.55
CA SER A 4 1.87 -14.56 -17.25
C SER A 4 0.74 -14.29 -18.25
N SER A 5 0.99 -14.36 -19.57
CA SER A 5 -0.07 -14.02 -20.55
C SER A 5 -1.17 -15.08 -20.58
N PHE A 6 -0.79 -16.35 -20.48
CA PHE A 6 -1.75 -17.46 -20.40
C PHE A 6 -2.63 -17.36 -19.16
N GLN A 7 -2.03 -17.11 -17.99
CA GLN A 7 -2.75 -16.90 -16.73
C GLN A 7 -3.74 -15.74 -16.81
N TYR A 8 -3.35 -14.62 -17.43
CA TYR A 8 -4.24 -13.48 -17.65
C TYR A 8 -5.48 -13.86 -18.49
N TYR A 9 -5.28 -14.54 -19.62
CA TYR A 9 -6.39 -14.94 -20.48
C TYR A 9 -7.31 -15.96 -19.77
N VAL A 10 -6.74 -16.94 -19.06
CA VAL A 10 -7.52 -17.91 -18.26
C VAL A 10 -8.31 -17.22 -17.16
N PHE A 11 -7.69 -16.30 -16.41
CA PHE A 11 -8.38 -15.53 -15.38
C PHE A 11 -9.54 -14.72 -15.98
N LYS A 12 -9.30 -14.02 -17.09
CA LYS A 12 -10.31 -13.21 -17.76
C LYS A 12 -11.48 -14.04 -18.28
N THR A 13 -11.22 -15.21 -18.88
CA THR A 13 -12.27 -16.09 -19.37
C THR A 13 -13.09 -16.69 -18.23
N LEU A 14 -12.44 -17.22 -17.19
CA LEU A 14 -13.11 -17.80 -16.02
C LEU A 14 -13.95 -16.75 -15.25
N SER A 15 -13.45 -15.52 -15.12
CA SER A 15 -14.22 -14.41 -14.55
C SER A 15 -15.43 -14.05 -15.40
N ALA A 16 -15.28 -13.98 -16.72
CA ALA A 16 -16.38 -13.62 -17.63
C ALA A 16 -17.54 -14.63 -17.63
N ILE A 17 -17.24 -15.93 -17.47
CA ILE A 17 -18.25 -16.99 -17.39
C ILE A 17 -18.77 -17.23 -15.96
N GLY A 18 -18.36 -16.42 -14.98
CA GLY A 18 -18.87 -16.48 -13.60
C GLY A 18 -18.36 -17.67 -12.78
N LEU A 19 -17.27 -18.33 -13.21
CA LEU A 19 -16.65 -19.43 -12.46
C LEU A 19 -15.71 -18.95 -11.34
N LEU A 20 -15.38 -17.65 -11.31
CA LEU A 20 -14.58 -17.04 -10.25
C LEU A 20 -15.44 -16.19 -9.32
N PRO A 21 -15.07 -16.07 -8.02
CA PRO A 21 -15.74 -15.16 -7.10
C PRO A 21 -15.71 -13.71 -7.61
N LYS A 22 -16.81 -12.98 -7.45
CA LYS A 22 -16.97 -11.59 -7.95
C LYS A 22 -15.96 -10.58 -7.38
N GLY A 23 -15.26 -10.92 -6.30
CA GLY A 23 -14.24 -10.07 -5.68
C GLY A 23 -12.79 -10.49 -5.98
N LEU A 24 -12.58 -11.52 -6.81
CA LEU A 24 -11.24 -11.97 -7.14
C LEU A 24 -10.62 -10.99 -8.14
N ILE A 25 -9.48 -10.40 -7.79
CA ILE A 25 -8.70 -9.53 -8.66
C ILE A 25 -7.31 -10.13 -8.89
N SER A 26 -6.74 -9.85 -10.05
CA SER A 26 -5.34 -10.10 -10.33
C SER A 26 -4.45 -9.13 -9.55
N ILE A 27 -3.24 -9.56 -9.19
CA ILE A 27 -2.30 -8.75 -8.42
C ILE A 27 -1.92 -7.46 -9.19
N GLU A 28 -1.87 -7.53 -10.51
CA GLU A 28 -1.58 -6.40 -11.40
C GLU A 28 -2.68 -5.33 -11.36
N GLN A 29 -3.91 -5.69 -11.00
CA GLN A 29 -5.00 -4.72 -10.82
C GLN A 29 -4.82 -3.85 -9.58
N LEU A 30 -3.85 -4.15 -8.69
CA LEU A 30 -3.47 -3.24 -7.61
C LEU A 30 -2.83 -1.95 -8.15
N ASP A 31 -2.21 -1.99 -9.33
CA ASP A 31 -1.58 -0.83 -9.98
C ASP A 31 -2.58 -0.01 -10.82
N TYR A 32 -3.84 0.11 -10.38
CA TYR A 32 -4.93 0.67 -11.19
C TYR A 32 -4.75 2.15 -11.55
N HIS A 33 -4.37 2.99 -10.58
CA HIS A 33 -4.12 4.42 -10.80
C HIS A 33 -2.63 4.73 -10.88
N TYR A 34 -1.92 4.34 -9.82
CA TYR A 34 -0.47 4.40 -9.74
C TYR A 34 0.04 3.06 -9.25
N ASP A 35 1.30 2.78 -9.53
CA ASP A 35 2.03 1.70 -8.88
C ASP A 35 1.89 1.82 -7.36
N VAL A 36 1.56 0.71 -6.68
CA VAL A 36 1.45 0.64 -5.22
C VAL A 36 2.69 1.20 -4.50
N ARG A 37 3.88 1.01 -5.09
CA ARG A 37 5.14 1.60 -4.60
C ARG A 37 5.06 3.12 -4.53
N LYS A 38 4.61 3.74 -5.61
CA LYS A 38 4.50 5.18 -5.75
C LYS A 38 3.44 5.74 -4.82
N MET A 39 2.30 5.05 -4.68
CA MET A 39 1.26 5.44 -3.74
C MET A 39 1.77 5.48 -2.29
N LEU A 40 2.50 4.44 -1.86
CA LEU A 40 3.08 4.40 -0.52
C LEU A 40 4.11 5.51 -0.31
N ASP A 41 4.97 5.75 -1.29
CA ASP A 41 6.01 6.77 -1.23
C ASP A 41 5.42 8.20 -1.16
N GLU A 42 4.47 8.53 -2.03
CA GLU A 42 3.80 9.83 -2.06
C GLU A 42 2.95 10.06 -0.80
N TYR A 43 2.33 9.01 -0.26
CA TYR A 43 1.60 9.10 1.00
C TYR A 43 2.53 9.49 2.16
N ARG A 44 3.71 8.85 2.25
CA ARG A 44 4.71 9.16 3.28
C ARG A 44 5.25 10.58 3.14
N GLU A 45 5.54 11.02 1.91
CA GLU A 45 5.93 12.39 1.62
C GLU A 45 4.86 13.41 2.04
N LEU A 46 3.57 13.12 1.78
CA LEU A 46 2.47 13.98 2.18
C LEU A 46 2.40 14.13 3.71
N ILE A 47 2.50 13.02 4.46
CA ILE A 47 2.46 13.04 5.92
C ILE A 47 3.62 13.87 6.49
N GLU A 48 4.84 13.65 5.99
CA GLU A 48 6.01 14.44 6.39
C GLU A 48 5.85 15.91 6.03
N ALA A 49 5.32 16.23 4.85
CA ALA A 49 5.10 17.61 4.41
C ALA A 49 4.05 18.34 5.24
N ILE A 50 2.99 17.65 5.67
CA ILE A 50 2.00 18.21 6.60
C ILE A 50 2.68 18.50 7.94
N ASP A 51 3.34 17.51 8.54
CA ASP A 51 3.92 17.67 9.87
C ASP A 51 5.04 18.73 9.88
N ASN A 52 5.90 18.76 8.87
CA ASN A 52 6.95 19.78 8.74
C ASN A 52 6.40 21.21 8.63
N LYS A 53 5.19 21.39 8.08
CA LYS A 53 4.57 22.71 7.90
C LYS A 53 3.70 23.14 9.07
N THR A 54 3.08 22.20 9.78
CA THR A 54 2.04 22.50 10.78
C THR A 54 2.35 21.97 12.17
N GLY A 55 3.25 21.00 12.31
CA GLY A 55 3.47 20.23 13.53
C GLY A 55 2.26 19.39 13.96
N TYR A 56 1.29 19.17 13.06
CA TYR A 56 0.00 18.59 13.40
C TYR A 56 0.11 17.18 13.98
N PHE A 57 0.93 16.31 13.39
CA PHE A 57 1.12 14.92 13.85
C PHE A 57 2.14 14.82 15.00
N SER A 58 2.72 15.94 15.40
CA SER A 58 3.58 16.06 16.58
C SER A 58 2.88 16.77 17.75
N SER A 59 1.61 17.14 17.59
CA SER A 59 0.82 17.86 18.60
C SER A 59 0.02 16.93 19.51
N GLU A 60 -0.38 17.40 20.70
CA GLU A 60 -1.19 16.58 21.64
C GLU A 60 -2.61 16.29 21.14
N GLU A 61 -3.10 17.04 20.14
CA GLU A 61 -4.45 16.88 19.55
C GLU A 61 -4.51 15.79 18.47
N ASP A 62 -3.38 15.13 18.18
CA ASP A 62 -3.22 14.28 17.00
C ASP A 62 -3.79 12.86 17.14
N PHE A 63 -4.24 12.46 18.34
CA PHE A 63 -4.29 11.05 18.70
C PHE A 63 -5.08 10.19 17.71
N TRP A 64 -6.24 10.69 17.28
CA TRP A 64 -7.12 10.01 16.35
C TRP A 64 -6.58 10.07 14.91
N SER A 65 -6.18 11.25 14.46
CA SER A 65 -5.68 11.47 13.11
C SER A 65 -4.37 10.73 12.83
N ASN A 66 -3.46 10.70 13.80
CA ASN A 66 -2.22 9.95 13.73
C ASN A 66 -2.48 8.44 13.65
N GLY A 67 -3.42 7.94 14.45
CA GLY A 67 -3.85 6.53 14.38
C GLY A 67 -4.36 6.15 13.00
N HIS A 68 -5.26 6.95 12.41
CA HIS A 68 -5.75 6.70 11.04
C HIS A 68 -4.66 6.81 9.99
N ALA A 69 -3.77 7.79 10.11
CA ALA A 69 -2.65 7.92 9.18
C ALA A 69 -1.69 6.73 9.27
N GLY A 70 -1.40 6.25 10.48
CA GLY A 70 -0.61 5.05 10.71
C GLY A 70 -1.26 3.78 10.14
N GLN A 71 -2.57 3.62 10.29
CA GLN A 71 -3.32 2.50 9.71
C GLN A 71 -3.33 2.54 8.18
N HIS A 72 -3.41 3.73 7.59
CA HIS A 72 -3.34 3.88 6.14
C HIS A 72 -1.95 3.54 5.60
N ASP A 73 -0.87 3.96 6.28
CA ASP A 73 0.49 3.51 5.96
C ASP A 73 0.62 1.99 6.02
N ASP A 74 0.13 1.36 7.10
CA ASP A 74 0.18 -0.10 7.29
C ASP A 74 -0.59 -0.84 6.18
N TYR A 75 -1.74 -0.30 5.77
CA TYR A 75 -2.52 -0.84 4.66
C TYR A 75 -1.77 -0.75 3.32
N LEU A 76 -1.14 0.39 3.03
CA LEU A 76 -0.35 0.56 1.81
C LEU A 76 0.90 -0.34 1.81
N VAL A 77 1.55 -0.54 2.96
CA VAL A 77 2.62 -1.55 3.13
C VAL A 77 2.08 -2.94 2.84
N ARG A 78 0.88 -3.28 3.32
CA ARG A 78 0.27 -4.59 3.04
C ARG A 78 -0.01 -4.80 1.56
N LEU A 79 -0.51 -3.78 0.86
CA LEU A 79 -0.68 -3.83 -0.60
C LEU A 79 0.66 -4.00 -1.31
N TYR A 80 1.71 -3.31 -0.85
CA TYR A 80 3.05 -3.44 -1.39
C TYR A 80 3.55 -4.88 -1.26
N GLU A 81 3.40 -5.49 -0.08
CA GLU A 81 3.78 -6.89 0.15
C GLU A 81 3.06 -7.86 -0.78
N ILE A 82 1.74 -7.68 -0.96
CA ILE A 82 0.95 -8.52 -1.88
C ILE A 82 1.46 -8.35 -3.32
N ARG A 83 1.74 -7.11 -3.72
CA ARG A 83 2.15 -6.78 -5.09
C ARG A 83 3.55 -7.27 -5.44
N TYR A 84 4.48 -7.14 -4.49
CA TYR A 84 5.91 -7.36 -4.69
C TYR A 84 6.47 -8.60 -4.00
N GLN A 85 5.65 -9.30 -3.22
CA GLN A 85 6.01 -10.50 -2.45
C GLN A 85 7.17 -10.25 -1.47
N LYS A 86 7.33 -9.00 -1.03
CA LYS A 86 8.36 -8.56 -0.07
C LYS A 86 7.93 -7.29 0.65
N LYS A 87 8.48 -7.06 1.85
CA LYS A 87 8.32 -5.79 2.57
C LYS A 87 9.15 -4.67 1.91
N PRO A 88 8.69 -3.40 1.98
CA PRO A 88 9.55 -2.27 1.63
C PRO A 88 10.75 -2.24 2.59
N ASN A 89 11.92 -1.90 2.08
CA ASN A 89 13.17 -1.76 2.80
C ASN A 89 13.94 -0.56 2.26
N ASP A 90 15.12 -0.27 2.81
CA ASP A 90 15.91 0.90 2.42
C ASP A 90 16.32 0.93 0.93
N ASN A 91 16.25 -0.22 0.24
CA ASN A 91 16.53 -0.35 -1.19
C ASN A 91 15.27 -0.38 -2.06
N SER A 92 14.08 -0.42 -1.45
CA SER A 92 12.84 -0.14 -2.16
C SER A 92 12.77 1.36 -2.32
N TRP A 93 12.55 1.86 -3.54
CA TRP A 93 12.38 3.29 -3.88
C TRP A 93 11.14 3.91 -3.21
N VAL A 94 11.04 3.78 -1.90
CA VAL A 94 9.95 4.12 -1.00
C VAL A 94 10.60 4.62 0.27
N ARG A 95 10.27 5.84 0.68
CA ARG A 95 10.74 6.41 1.96
C ARG A 95 10.37 5.51 3.13
N GLY A 96 11.16 5.54 4.20
CA GLY A 96 10.82 4.89 5.47
C GLY A 96 9.52 5.44 6.07
N ARG A 97 8.94 4.74 7.05
CA ARG A 97 7.75 5.24 7.76
C ARG A 97 8.05 6.61 8.39
N PRO A 98 7.21 7.64 8.19
CA PRO A 98 7.38 8.94 8.81
C PRO A 98 7.48 8.84 10.33
N LYS A 99 8.47 9.53 10.92
CA LYS A 99 8.73 9.48 12.36
C LYS A 99 7.62 10.09 13.22
N CYS A 100 6.84 11.01 12.64
CA CYS A 100 5.67 11.60 13.27
C CYS A 100 4.51 10.61 13.40
N LEU A 101 4.49 9.53 12.63
CA LEU A 101 3.49 8.48 12.81
C LEU A 101 3.85 7.58 13.97
N ARG A 102 2.82 7.11 14.67
CA ARG A 102 2.96 6.05 15.67
C ARG A 102 3.59 4.78 15.08
N PRO A 103 4.21 3.94 15.91
CA PRO A 103 4.70 2.63 15.49
C PRO A 103 3.61 1.84 14.74
N SER A 104 4.03 1.01 13.78
CA SER A 104 3.11 0.15 13.04
C SER A 104 2.40 -0.81 13.99
N ASP A 105 1.08 -0.92 13.85
CA ASP A 105 0.27 -1.91 14.57
C ASP A 105 0.25 -3.26 13.83
N SER A 106 0.79 -3.30 12.60
CA SER A 106 0.87 -4.51 11.81
C SER A 106 1.81 -5.52 12.48
N PRO A 107 1.34 -6.73 12.79
CA PRO A 107 2.19 -7.74 13.40
C PRO A 107 3.36 -8.05 12.45
N ASN A 108 4.58 -8.06 12.99
CA ASN A 108 5.74 -8.67 12.35
C ASN A 108 5.50 -10.18 12.21
N ARG A 109 4.64 -10.60 11.28
CA ARG A 109 4.57 -11.98 10.80
C ARG A 109 5.70 -12.24 9.82
#